data_AF-A0A6A5G5C9-F1
#
_entry.id   AF-A0A6A5G5C9-F1
#
_cell.length_a   1.000
_cell.length_b   1.000
_cell.length_c   1.000
_cell.angle_alpha   90.00
_cell.angle_beta   90.00
_cell.angle_gamma   90.00
#
_symmetry.space_group_name_H-M   'P 1'
#
loop_
_entity.id
_entity.type
_entity.pdbx_description
1 polymer ?
#
loop_
_entity_poly.entity_id
_entity_poly.type
_entity_poly.pdbx_seq_one_letter_code
_entity_poly.pdbx_strand_id
1 'polypeptide(L)'
;MAFWTFVAGYLSGTDRKKRLMYVREAFMSDYGQDPLEMNIIIAQYSETDDKDFLEATWIAIGVLSVVSIASLSMIIYFGYLIIAELKRKSGIMSVNTKKLQTQLIKALVIQTITPTIACFSPCFFSWYQPVFGIDGGKWLQHSSSIVMSLFPVFDPFSTILILPSLRRQFKKTILQFVTKEATVQSNLRTTTCF
;
A
#
# COMPACT_ATOMS: atom_id res chain seq x y z
N MET A 1 -10.08 -6.31 -0.94
CA MET A 1 -10.18 -6.51 -2.41
C MET A 1 -11.49 -7.16 -2.82
N ALA A 2 -11.86 -8.35 -2.32
CA ALA A 2 -13.10 -9.03 -2.75
C ALA A 2 -14.38 -8.17 -2.63
N PHE A 3 -14.56 -7.47 -1.50
CA PHE A 3 -15.70 -6.55 -1.32
C PHE A 3 -15.69 -5.40 -2.33
N TRP A 4 -14.52 -4.80 -2.60
CA TRP A 4 -14.37 -3.74 -3.59
C TRP A 4 -14.70 -4.23 -4.99
N THR A 5 -14.17 -5.38 -5.40
CA THR A 5 -14.43 -5.98 -6.71
C THR A 5 -15.90 -6.35 -6.86
N PHE A 6 -16.56 -6.80 -5.78
CA PHE A 6 -17.99 -7.09 -5.77
C PHE A 6 -18.83 -5.82 -5.91
N VAL A 7 -18.59 -4.79 -5.10
CA VAL A 7 -19.34 -3.52 -5.17
C VAL A 7 -19.11 -2.82 -6.50
N ALA A 8 -17.84 -2.70 -6.92
CA ALA A 8 -17.49 -2.08 -8.19
C ALA A 8 -17.99 -2.91 -9.37
N GLY A 9 -17.91 -4.24 -9.33
CA GLY A 9 -18.40 -5.13 -10.37
C GLY A 9 -19.92 -5.13 -10.49
N TYR A 10 -20.63 -5.14 -9.36
CA TYR A 10 -22.10 -5.10 -9.31
C TYR A 10 -22.63 -3.75 -9.82
N LEU A 11 -22.07 -2.63 -9.35
CA LEU A 11 -22.47 -1.28 -9.78
C LEU A 11 -21.95 -0.93 -11.19
N SER A 12 -20.95 -1.66 -11.71
CA SER A 12 -20.40 -1.42 -13.05
C SER A 12 -20.81 -2.41 -14.12
N GLY A 13 -21.52 -3.48 -13.75
CA GLY A 13 -21.99 -4.50 -14.67
C GLY A 13 -23.07 -4.02 -15.64
N THR A 14 -23.90 -3.05 -15.24
CA THR A 14 -25.12 -2.70 -15.96
C THR A 14 -24.87 -1.96 -17.28
N ASP A 15 -23.71 -1.32 -17.47
CA ASP A 15 -23.42 -0.56 -18.70
C ASP A 15 -21.91 -0.46 -19.04
N ARG A 16 -21.16 -1.56 -18.86
CA ARG A 16 -19.70 -1.60 -19.03
C ARG A 16 -19.20 -1.03 -20.37
N LYS A 17 -19.86 -1.36 -21.49
CA LYS A 17 -19.43 -0.92 -22.82
C LYS A 17 -19.55 0.61 -22.98
N LYS A 18 -20.65 1.22 -22.55
CA LYS A 18 -20.83 2.68 -22.61
C LYS A 18 -19.76 3.41 -21.80
N ARG A 19 -19.46 2.90 -20.60
CA ARG A 19 -18.41 3.45 -19.72
C ARG A 19 -17.02 3.43 -20.35
N LEU A 20 -16.66 2.31 -20.99
CA LEU A 20 -15.38 2.15 -21.67
C LEU A 20 -15.27 3.02 -22.93
N MET A 21 -16.39 3.22 -23.64
CA MET A 21 -16.44 4.09 -24.82
C MET A 21 -16.16 5.56 -24.47
N TYR A 22 -16.67 6.07 -23.34
CA TYR A 22 -16.42 7.45 -22.91
C TYR A 22 -14.92 7.75 -22.74
N VAL A 23 -14.16 6.85 -22.12
CA VAL A 23 -12.71 7.06 -21.92
C VAL A 23 -11.84 6.57 -23.08
N ARG A 24 -12.44 6.01 -24.14
CA ARG A 24 -11.70 5.33 -25.21
C ARG A 24 -10.72 6.26 -25.91
N GLU A 25 -11.14 7.48 -26.21
CA GLU A 25 -10.30 8.47 -26.86
C GLU A 25 -9.11 8.87 -25.97
N ALA A 26 -9.37 9.16 -24.69
CA ALA A 26 -8.32 9.47 -23.72
C ALA A 26 -7.32 8.32 -23.54
N PHE A 27 -7.81 7.08 -23.44
CA PHE A 27 -6.94 5.89 -23.31
C PHE A 27 -6.12 5.62 -24.57
N MET A 28 -6.70 5.79 -25.76
CA MET A 28 -5.98 5.65 -27.01
C MET A 28 -4.91 6.74 -27.18
N SER A 29 -5.22 7.99 -26.82
CA SER A 29 -4.26 9.09 -26.87
C SER A 29 -3.10 8.89 -25.89
N ASP A 30 -3.38 8.44 -24.67
CA ASP A 30 -2.39 8.41 -23.60
C ASP A 30 -1.61 7.10 -23.51
N TYR A 31 -2.24 5.98 -23.85
CA TYR A 31 -1.66 4.64 -23.68
C TYR A 31 -1.60 3.84 -25.00
N GLY A 32 -2.25 4.30 -26.07
CA GLY A 32 -2.31 3.57 -27.35
C GLY A 32 -3.04 2.23 -27.26
N GLN A 33 -3.90 2.04 -26.24
CA GLN A 33 -4.64 0.80 -26.01
C GLN A 33 -6.15 1.03 -26.01
N ASP A 34 -6.88 0.04 -26.51
CA ASP A 34 -8.34 0.05 -26.43
C ASP A 34 -8.80 -0.43 -25.05
N PRO A 35 -9.46 0.42 -24.24
CA PRO A 35 -9.98 0.01 -22.94
C PRO A 35 -11.03 -1.12 -23.05
N LEU A 36 -11.65 -1.34 -24.21
CA LEU A 36 -12.59 -2.46 -24.44
C LEU A 36 -11.90 -3.83 -24.43
N GLU A 37 -10.61 -3.89 -24.74
CA GLU A 37 -9.80 -5.11 -24.69
C GLU A 37 -9.16 -5.33 -23.31
N MET A 38 -9.27 -4.35 -22.41
CA MET A 38 -8.70 -4.39 -21.07
C MET A 38 -9.75 -4.76 -20.02
N ASN A 39 -9.33 -5.50 -18.98
CA ASN A 39 -10.17 -5.76 -17.81
C ASN A 39 -10.08 -4.61 -16.80
N ILE A 40 -10.68 -3.47 -17.14
CA ILE A 40 -10.67 -2.27 -16.31
C ILE A 40 -12.08 -1.87 -15.86
N ILE A 41 -12.15 -1.25 -14.69
CA ILE A 41 -13.36 -0.63 -14.15
C ILE A 41 -13.07 0.86 -14.02
N ILE A 42 -13.96 1.70 -14.55
CA ILE A 42 -13.74 3.15 -14.65
C ILE A 42 -14.86 3.86 -13.91
N ALA A 43 -14.54 4.72 -12.95
CA ALA A 43 -15.51 5.60 -12.30
C ALA A 43 -15.59 6.95 -13.04
N GLN A 44 -16.78 7.52 -13.15
CA GLN A 44 -17.02 8.80 -13.84
C GLN A 44 -17.93 9.68 -12.99
N TYR A 45 -17.57 10.96 -12.87
CA TYR A 45 -17.99 11.81 -11.75
C TYR A 45 -18.97 12.94 -12.12
N SER A 46 -18.97 13.43 -13.36
CA SER A 46 -19.88 14.53 -13.78
C SER A 46 -20.28 14.56 -15.26
N GLU A 47 -19.49 14.00 -16.18
CA GLU A 47 -19.73 14.12 -17.63
C GLU A 47 -20.59 12.99 -18.20
N THR A 48 -21.82 12.83 -17.72
CA THR A 48 -22.80 11.92 -18.36
C THR A 48 -24.22 12.49 -18.33
N ASP A 49 -25.02 12.19 -19.36
CA ASP A 49 -26.46 12.45 -19.39
C ASP A 49 -27.26 11.40 -18.58
N ASP A 50 -26.61 10.32 -18.18
CA ASP A 50 -27.22 9.21 -17.43
C ASP A 50 -27.20 9.47 -15.92
N LYS A 51 -28.34 9.92 -15.38
CA LYS A 51 -28.50 10.23 -13.96
C LYS A 51 -28.35 9.00 -13.06
N ASP A 52 -28.90 7.86 -13.48
CA ASP A 52 -28.83 6.61 -12.72
C ASP A 52 -27.37 6.15 -12.56
N PHE A 53 -26.57 6.37 -13.61
CA PHE A 53 -25.14 6.09 -13.59
C PHE A 53 -24.35 6.99 -12.63
N LEU A 54 -24.68 8.28 -12.60
CA LEU A 54 -24.03 9.24 -11.71
C LEU A 54 -24.35 8.89 -10.25
N GLU A 55 -25.62 8.63 -9.94
CA GLU A 55 -26.05 8.18 -8.61
C GLU A 55 -25.35 6.89 -8.18
N ALA A 56 -25.26 5.88 -9.05
CA ALA A 56 -24.57 4.63 -8.75
C ALA A 56 -23.07 4.84 -8.44
N THR A 57 -22.39 5.73 -9.17
CA THR A 57 -20.97 6.02 -8.94
C THR A 57 -20.77 6.75 -7.61
N TRP A 58 -21.61 7.74 -7.29
CA TRP A 58 -21.55 8.45 -6.01
C TRP A 58 -21.85 7.53 -4.82
N ILE A 59 -22.83 6.63 -4.94
CA ILE A 59 -23.12 5.60 -3.94
C ILE A 59 -21.91 4.67 -3.76
N ALA A 60 -21.28 4.22 -4.86
CA ALA A 60 -20.09 3.37 -4.80
C ALA A 60 -18.94 4.03 -4.02
N ILE A 61 -18.66 5.30 -4.32
CA ILE A 61 -17.61 6.09 -3.65
C ILE A 61 -17.94 6.30 -2.17
N GLY A 62 -19.20 6.62 -1.86
CA GLY A 62 -19.66 6.80 -0.48
C GLY A 62 -19.49 5.54 0.35
N VAL A 63 -20.00 4.40 -0.14
CA VAL A 63 -19.84 3.10 0.52
C VAL A 63 -18.37 2.73 0.70
N LEU A 64 -17.56 2.92 -0.34
CA LEU A 64 -16.12 2.64 -0.29
C LEU A 64 -15.41 3.48 0.78
N SER A 65 -15.77 4.75 0.88
CA SER A 65 -15.18 5.68 1.83
C SER A 65 -15.53 5.31 3.26
N VAL A 66 -16.80 4.98 3.52
CA VAL A 66 -17.26 4.50 4.84
C VAL A 66 -16.52 3.23 5.25
N VAL A 67 -16.43 2.24 4.36
CA VAL A 67 -15.72 0.97 4.65
C VAL A 67 -14.24 1.20 4.91
N SER A 68 -13.60 2.11 4.16
CA SER A 68 -12.20 2.46 4.34
C SER A 68 -11.95 3.13 5.70
N ILE A 69 -12.79 4.10 6.08
CA ILE A 69 -12.70 4.77 7.37
C ILE A 69 -12.95 3.79 8.52
N ALA A 70 -13.95 2.92 8.41
CA ALA A 70 -14.23 1.89 9.40
C ALA A 70 -13.03 0.94 9.57
N SER A 71 -12.39 0.54 8.47
CA SER A 71 -11.21 -0.34 8.48
C SER A 71 -10.03 0.33 9.18
N LEU A 72 -9.74 1.59 8.84
CA LEU A 72 -8.67 2.37 9.50
C LEU A 72 -8.93 2.54 11.01
N SER A 73 -10.19 2.81 11.37
CA SER A 73 -10.60 2.94 12.77
C SER A 73 -10.42 1.63 13.55
N MET A 74 -10.76 0.49 12.94
CA MET A 74 -10.56 -0.82 13.54
C MET A 74 -9.08 -1.15 13.76
N ILE A 75 -8.20 -0.80 12.81
CA ILE A 75 -6.75 -0.99 12.96
C ILE A 75 -6.23 -0.20 14.17
N ILE A 76 -6.65 1.07 14.31
CA ILE A 76 -6.27 1.92 15.44
C ILE A 76 -6.83 1.34 16.76
N TYR A 77 -8.09 0.92 16.76
CA TYR A 77 -8.75 0.34 17.93
C TYR A 77 -8.05 -0.94 18.42
N PHE A 78 -7.76 -1.89 17.52
CA PHE A 78 -7.02 -3.09 17.88
C PHE A 78 -5.59 -2.76 18.32
N GLY A 79 -4.92 -1.81 17.65
CA GLY A 79 -3.61 -1.31 18.09
C GLY A 79 -3.64 -0.81 19.53
N TYR A 80 -4.65 -0.01 19.89
CA TYR A 80 -4.86 0.45 21.26
C TYR A 80 -5.13 -0.70 22.23
N LEU A 81 -6.02 -1.64 21.88
CA LEU A 81 -6.38 -2.78 22.72
C LEU A 81 -5.15 -3.65 23.04
N ILE A 82 -4.31 -3.91 22.05
CA ILE A 82 -3.07 -4.68 22.20
C ILE A 82 -2.10 -3.96 23.15
N ILE A 83 -1.96 -2.63 23.03
CA ILE A 83 -1.11 -1.84 23.92
C ILE A 83 -1.66 -1.83 25.35
N ALA A 84 -2.97 -1.73 25.51
CA ALA A 84 -3.64 -1.78 26.81
C ALA A 84 -3.42 -3.13 27.50
N GLU A 85 -3.59 -4.23 26.77
CA GLU A 85 -3.42 -5.60 27.31
C GLU A 85 -1.96 -5.90 27.67
N LEU A 86 -1.00 -5.41 26.86
CA LEU A 86 0.42 -5.45 27.20
C LEU A 86 0.72 -4.74 28.52
N LYS A 87 0.15 -3.55 28.72
CA LYS A 87 0.32 -2.79 29.97
C LYS A 87 -0.28 -3.55 31.15
N ARG A 88 -1.43 -4.20 30.97
CA ARG A 88 -2.08 -5.02 32.00
C ARG A 88 -1.24 -6.23 32.41
N LYS A 89 -0.68 -6.97 31.44
CA LYS A 89 0.18 -8.14 31.70
C LYS A 89 1.61 -7.78 32.13
N SER A 90 1.94 -6.50 32.17
CA SER A 90 3.29 -6.02 32.50
C SER A 90 3.77 -6.39 33.90
N GLY A 91 2.88 -6.68 34.86
CA GLY A 91 3.26 -7.09 36.22
C GLY A 91 3.61 -8.59 36.35
N ILE A 92 3.25 -9.40 35.35
CA ILE A 92 3.35 -10.87 35.39
C ILE A 92 4.54 -11.36 34.53
N MET A 93 4.94 -10.57 33.53
CA MET A 93 6.03 -10.94 32.62
C MET A 93 7.42 -10.61 33.13
N SER A 94 8.40 -11.45 32.74
CA SER A 94 9.82 -11.12 32.91
C SER A 94 10.17 -9.81 32.19
N VAL A 95 11.15 -9.08 32.74
CA VAL A 95 11.62 -7.79 32.19
C VAL A 95 12.07 -7.93 30.73
N ASN A 96 12.72 -9.04 30.38
CA ASN A 96 13.19 -9.31 29.02
C ASN A 96 12.05 -9.60 28.05
N THR A 97 11.09 -10.44 28.44
CA THR A 97 9.94 -10.79 27.57
C THR A 97 9.04 -9.58 27.34
N LYS A 98 8.81 -8.76 28.38
CA LYS A 98 8.07 -7.49 28.29
C LYS A 98 8.69 -6.55 27.26
N LYS A 99 10.03 -6.38 27.32
CA LYS A 99 10.76 -5.50 26.40
C LYS A 99 10.63 -5.98 24.96
N LEU A 100 10.74 -7.30 24.73
CA LEU A 100 10.62 -7.88 23.40
C LEU A 100 9.20 -7.72 22.83
N GLN A 101 8.17 -8.07 23.59
CA GLN A 101 6.78 -7.95 23.12
C GLN A 101 6.38 -6.50 22.84
N THR A 102 6.81 -5.56 23.68
CA THR A 102 6.55 -4.12 23.45
C THR A 102 7.20 -3.63 22.17
N GLN A 103 8.44 -4.07 21.89
CA GLN A 103 9.14 -3.71 20.65
C GLN A 103 8.47 -4.34 19.42
N LEU A 104 8.04 -5.60 19.52
CA LEU A 104 7.35 -6.29 18.43
C LEU A 104 6.03 -5.61 18.08
N ILE A 105 5.22 -5.27 19.09
CA ILE A 105 3.92 -4.61 18.88
C ILE A 105 4.11 -3.19 18.36
N LYS A 106 5.07 -2.43 18.89
CA LYS A 106 5.42 -1.11 18.35
C LYS A 106 5.86 -1.22 16.90
N ALA A 107 6.68 -2.21 16.55
CA ALA A 107 7.11 -2.43 15.18
C ALA A 107 5.94 -2.81 14.27
N LEU A 108 5.05 -3.69 14.72
CA LEU A 108 3.86 -4.10 13.96
C LEU A 108 2.92 -2.91 13.69
N VAL A 109 2.70 -2.05 14.68
CA VAL A 109 1.89 -0.83 14.51
C VAL A 109 2.53 0.12 13.50
N ILE A 110 3.82 0.41 13.63
CA ILE A 110 4.50 1.34 12.70
C ILE A 110 4.58 0.73 11.29
N GLN A 111 4.90 -0.56 11.18
CA GLN A 111 4.92 -1.30 9.91
C GLN A 111 3.54 -1.32 9.27
N THR A 112 2.44 -1.31 10.02
CA THR A 112 1.09 -1.25 9.42
C THR A 112 0.78 0.17 8.94
N ILE A 113 1.16 1.19 9.71
CA ILE A 113 0.90 2.60 9.39
C ILE A 113 1.69 3.07 8.16
N THR A 114 2.98 2.75 8.08
CA THR A 114 3.85 3.20 6.98
C THR A 114 3.31 2.90 5.58
N PRO A 115 2.98 1.64 5.23
CA PRO A 115 2.44 1.30 3.93
C PRO A 115 0.98 1.68 3.78
N THR A 116 0.22 1.75 4.88
CA THR A 116 -1.13 2.31 4.83
C THR A 116 -1.05 3.75 4.35
N ILE A 117 -0.17 4.60 4.89
CA ILE A 117 0.01 5.97 4.40
C ILE A 117 0.54 5.96 2.95
N ALA A 118 1.60 5.19 2.67
CA ALA A 118 2.23 5.17 1.36
C ALA A 118 1.29 4.70 0.22
N CYS A 119 0.36 3.78 0.50
CA CYS A 119 -0.58 3.24 -0.48
C CYS A 119 -1.95 3.95 -0.43
N PHE A 120 -2.41 4.38 0.75
CA PHE A 120 -3.71 5.05 0.90
C PHE A 120 -3.66 6.48 0.37
N SER A 121 -2.56 7.22 0.56
CA SER A 121 -2.42 8.58 0.00
C SER A 121 -2.60 8.61 -1.53
N PRO A 122 -1.85 7.85 -2.35
CA PRO A 122 -2.03 7.86 -3.80
C PRO A 122 -3.42 7.38 -4.23
N CYS A 123 -3.99 6.38 -3.55
CA CYS A 123 -5.36 5.94 -3.81
C CYS A 123 -6.37 7.06 -3.49
N PHE A 124 -6.26 7.68 -2.32
CA PHE A 124 -7.15 8.75 -1.88
C PHE A 124 -7.14 9.90 -2.88
N PHE A 125 -5.96 10.38 -3.27
CA PHE A 125 -5.88 11.44 -4.27
C PHE A 125 -6.46 11.00 -5.61
N SER A 126 -6.15 9.79 -6.10
CA SER A 126 -6.69 9.31 -7.40
C SER A 126 -8.22 9.25 -7.43
N TRP A 127 -8.87 8.96 -6.30
CA TRP A 127 -10.32 8.88 -6.21
C TRP A 127 -11.00 10.22 -5.95
N TYR A 128 -10.41 11.08 -5.11
CA TYR A 128 -11.04 12.33 -4.69
C TYR A 128 -10.67 13.54 -5.56
N GLN A 129 -9.51 13.51 -6.22
CA GLN A 129 -9.10 14.55 -7.16
C GLN A 129 -10.15 14.86 -8.26
N PRO A 130 -10.70 13.87 -8.99
CA PRO A 130 -11.74 14.13 -9.97
C PRO A 130 -13.05 14.60 -9.34
N VAL A 131 -13.32 14.27 -8.08
CA VAL A 131 -14.49 14.77 -7.33
C VAL A 131 -14.41 16.28 -7.10
N PHE A 132 -13.21 16.81 -6.88
CA PHE A 132 -12.97 18.24 -6.69
C PHE A 132 -12.69 19.00 -7.99
N GLY A 133 -12.74 18.33 -9.15
CA GLY A 133 -12.41 18.93 -10.45
C GLY A 133 -10.96 19.38 -10.58
N ILE A 134 -10.04 18.77 -9.82
CA ILE A 134 -8.61 19.09 -9.86
C ILE A 134 -7.95 18.18 -10.91
N ASP A 135 -7.30 18.76 -11.92
CA ASP A 135 -6.45 18.00 -12.82
C ASP A 135 -5.05 17.81 -12.21
N GLY A 136 -4.85 16.70 -11.48
CA GLY A 136 -3.53 16.34 -10.92
C GLY A 136 -2.49 15.92 -11.95
N GLY A 137 -2.87 15.90 -13.23
CA GLY A 137 -2.05 15.45 -14.32
C GLY A 137 -1.58 13.99 -14.20
N LYS A 138 -0.83 13.55 -15.21
CA LYS A 138 -0.30 12.19 -15.31
C LYS A 138 0.74 11.86 -14.24
N TRP A 139 1.38 12.88 -13.66
CA TRP A 139 2.44 12.72 -12.67
C TRP A 139 1.95 12.02 -11.39
N LEU A 140 0.73 12.32 -10.94
CA LEU A 140 0.17 11.70 -9.75
C LEU A 140 -0.10 10.21 -9.95
N GLN A 141 -0.58 9.84 -11.13
CA GLN A 141 -0.83 8.43 -11.48
C GLN A 141 0.49 7.65 -11.67
N HIS A 142 1.49 8.24 -12.33
CA HIS A 142 2.81 7.62 -12.48
C HIS A 142 3.53 7.44 -11.14
N SER A 143 3.55 8.47 -10.30
CA SER A 143 4.16 8.39 -8.96
C SER A 143 3.47 7.35 -8.08
N SER A 144 2.14 7.31 -8.10
CA SER A 144 1.34 6.29 -7.41
C SER A 144 1.72 4.87 -7.86
N SER A 145 1.84 4.66 -9.18
CA SER A 145 2.22 3.36 -9.73
C SER A 145 3.63 2.95 -9.29
N ILE A 146 4.61 3.87 -9.33
CA ILE A 146 5.99 3.59 -8.89
C ILE A 146 6.03 3.21 -7.40
N VAL A 147 5.35 3.98 -6.55
CA VAL A 147 5.31 3.72 -5.10
C VAL A 147 4.67 2.36 -4.81
N MET A 148 3.58 2.02 -5.49
CA MET A 148 2.91 0.72 -5.35
C MET A 148 3.80 -0.44 -5.84
N SER A 149 4.56 -0.25 -6.92
CA SER A 149 5.50 -1.26 -7.42
C SER A 149 6.70 -1.47 -6.49
N LEU A 150 7.15 -0.42 -5.79
CA LEU A 150 8.26 -0.49 -4.83
C LEU A 150 7.82 -0.92 -3.43
N PHE A 151 6.52 -0.94 -3.14
CA PHE A 151 5.99 -1.32 -1.83
C PHE A 151 6.53 -2.66 -1.29
N PRO A 152 6.64 -3.75 -2.09
CA PRO A 152 7.20 -5.02 -1.62
C PRO A 152 8.65 -4.91 -1.13
N VAL A 153 9.40 -3.91 -1.59
CA VAL A 153 10.78 -3.65 -1.13
C VAL A 153 10.77 -2.75 0.11
N PHE A 154 9.89 -1.76 0.17
CA PHE A 154 9.81 -0.83 1.30
C PHE A 154 9.29 -1.48 2.59
N ASP A 155 8.36 -2.42 2.50
CA ASP A 155 7.81 -3.12 3.67
C ASP A 155 8.88 -3.82 4.55
N PRO A 156 9.74 -4.70 4.01
CA PRO A 156 10.80 -5.32 4.79
C PRO A 156 11.85 -4.31 5.24
N PHE A 157 12.19 -3.31 4.42
CA PHE A 157 13.15 -2.27 4.79
C PHE A 157 12.69 -1.46 6.00
N SER A 158 11.42 -1.02 6.00
CA SER A 158 10.85 -0.25 7.10
C SER A 158 10.87 -1.07 8.39
N THR A 159 10.49 -2.35 8.31
CA THR A 159 10.51 -3.29 9.45
C THR A 159 11.90 -3.47 10.04
N ILE A 160 12.93 -3.62 9.20
CA ILE A 160 14.34 -3.74 9.62
C ILE A 160 14.83 -2.48 10.33
N LEU A 161 14.43 -1.29 9.86
CA LEU A 161 14.84 -0.02 10.47
C LEU A 161 14.14 0.24 11.81
N ILE A 162 12.85 -0.12 11.91
CA ILE A 162 12.03 0.12 13.10
C ILE A 162 12.38 -0.84 14.24
N LEU A 163 12.66 -2.11 13.94
CA LEU A 163 12.89 -3.13 14.97
C LEU A 163 14.40 -3.19 15.34
N PRO A 164 14.81 -2.76 16.55
CA PRO A 164 16.22 -2.62 16.89
C PRO A 164 16.96 -3.96 16.96
N SER A 165 16.27 -5.03 17.34
CA SER A 165 16.83 -6.39 17.36
C SER A 165 17.15 -6.87 15.94
N LEU A 166 16.24 -6.65 15.00
CA LEU A 166 16.41 -7.00 13.60
C LEU A 166 17.51 -6.17 12.94
N ARG A 167 17.56 -4.86 13.20
CA ARG A 167 18.66 -3.99 12.74
C ARG A 167 20.04 -4.49 13.19
N ARG A 168 20.16 -4.96 14.44
CA ARG A 168 21.42 -5.49 14.97
C ARG A 168 21.82 -6.78 14.28
N GLN A 169 20.88 -7.69 14.08
CA GLN A 169 21.14 -8.95 13.37
C GLN A 169 21.50 -8.69 11.91
N PHE A 170 20.75 -7.83 11.22
CA PHE A 170 21.03 -7.44 9.84
C PHE A 170 22.41 -6.83 9.66
N LYS A 171 22.82 -5.90 10.55
CA LYS A 171 24.18 -5.34 10.55
C LYS A 171 25.24 -6.43 10.75
N LYS A 172 25.03 -7.36 11.68
CA LYS A 172 25.97 -8.48 11.90
C LYS A 172 26.09 -9.35 10.66
N THR A 173 24.98 -9.73 10.05
CA THR A 173 24.95 -10.53 8.82
C THR A 173 25.68 -9.81 7.68
N ILE A 174 25.39 -8.53 7.44
CA ILE A 174 26.11 -7.74 6.41
C ILE A 174 27.61 -7.66 6.71
N LEU A 175 27.99 -7.35 7.96
CA LEU A 175 29.40 -7.29 8.35
C LEU A 175 30.10 -8.63 8.09
N GLN A 176 29.46 -9.77 8.40
CA GLN A 176 29.97 -11.11 8.11
C GLN A 176 30.11 -11.38 6.62
N PHE A 177 29.13 -10.98 5.79
CA PHE A 177 29.23 -11.11 4.34
C PHE A 177 30.40 -10.28 3.78
N VAL A 178 30.52 -9.01 4.19
CA VAL A 178 31.60 -8.11 3.75
C VAL A 178 32.97 -8.63 4.18
N THR A 179 33.12 -9.09 5.43
CA THR A 179 34.39 -9.69 5.89
C THR A 179 34.71 -10.99 5.17
N LYS A 180 33.71 -11.81 4.86
CA LYS A 180 33.91 -13.06 4.10
C LYS A 180 34.38 -12.78 2.68
N GLU A 181 33.79 -11.81 1.98
CA GLU A 181 34.25 -11.38 0.65
C GLU A 181 35.67 -10.80 0.69
N ALA A 182 35.99 -9.96 1.68
CA ALA A 182 37.33 -9.40 1.85
C ALA A 182 38.39 -10.50 2.08
N THR A 183 38.05 -11.53 2.85
CA THR A 183 38.95 -12.66 3.14
C THR A 183 39.14 -13.57 1.92
N VAL A 184 38.08 -13.78 1.12
CA VAL A 184 38.18 -14.55 -0.14
C VAL A 184 39.03 -13.81 -1.16
N GLN A 185 38.86 -12.49 -1.31
CA GLN A 185 39.68 -11.68 -2.20
C GLN A 185 41.16 -11.60 -1.80
N SER A 186 41.46 -11.53 -0.49
CA SER A 186 42.85 -11.54 -0.03
C SER A 186 43.52 -12.86 -0.33
N ASN A 187 42.82 -13.99 -0.11
CA ASN A 187 43.36 -15.32 -0.39
C ASN A 187 43.63 -15.52 -1.89
N LEU A 188 42.72 -15.08 -2.77
CA LEU A 188 42.92 -15.16 -4.23
C LEU A 188 44.11 -14.34 -4.74
N ARG A 189 44.40 -13.17 -4.13
CA ARG A 189 45.60 -12.38 -4.45
C ARG A 189 46.90 -13.03 -3.99
N THR A 190 46.89 -13.74 -2.87
CA THR A 190 48.08 -14.44 -2.37
C THR A 190 48.42 -15.67 -3.21
N THR A 191 47.43 -16.37 -3.77
CA THR A 191 47.65 -17.57 -4.61
C THR A 191 48.06 -17.24 -6.05
N THR A 192 47.86 -16.00 -6.52
CA THR A 192 48.25 -15.54 -7.87
C THR A 192 49.63 -14.88 -7.92
N CYS A 193 50.30 -14.72 -6.77
CA CYS A 193 51.65 -14.16 -6.66
C CYS A 193 52.75 -15.24 -6.57
N PHE A 194 52.45 -16.47 -6.95
CA PHE A 194 53.39 -17.59 -7.11
C PHE A 194 53.43 -18.05 -8.56
#